data_AF-A0A2M8FQM4-F1
#
_entry.id   AF-A0A2M8FQM4-F1
#
_cell.length_a   1.000
_cell.length_b   1.000
_cell.length_c   1.000
_cell.angle_alpha   90.00
_cell.angle_beta   90.00
_cell.angle_gamma   90.00
#
_symmetry.space_group_name_H-M   'P 1'
#
loop_
_entity.id
_entity.type
_entity.pdbx_description
1 polymer ?
#
loop_
_entity_poly.entity_id
_entity_poly.type
_entity_poly.pdbx_seq_one_letter_code
_entity_poly.pdbx_strand_id
1 'polypeptide(L)'
;MKNLFLSLLITSMIIPQIGLSQNHENHNHEKATAAIPHGKSWKPVNKFSAPKSEAQSGNNIVAAPPLTNVLNGVSFYTMNSVCNSEKVVLIKLINSNNYPVKVSWKVSEATPAVVVEIPAKTDFEGQCSTESNDANKANLVVKMPQKSEKEAMEKQVFSSLIVTELK
;
A
#
# COMPACT_ATOMS: atom_id res chain seq x y z
N MET A 1 -65.57 14.32 -33.21
CA MET A 1 -65.54 15.68 -33.78
C MET A 1 -64.23 16.35 -33.42
N LYS A 2 -63.62 17.00 -34.41
CA LYS A 2 -62.31 17.67 -34.40
C LYS A 2 -62.22 18.71 -33.29
N ASN A 3 -61.04 18.86 -32.68
CA ASN A 3 -60.60 20.15 -32.15
C ASN A 3 -59.16 20.42 -32.61
N LEU A 4 -59.04 21.60 -33.20
CA LEU A 4 -57.93 22.17 -33.93
C LEU A 4 -57.39 23.33 -33.05
N PHE A 5 -56.05 23.44 -32.96
CA PHE A 5 -55.20 24.63 -32.70
C PHE A 5 -55.80 25.91 -32.07
N LEU A 6 -55.14 26.50 -31.06
CA LEU A 6 -54.35 27.75 -31.22
C LEU A 6 -53.60 28.22 -29.95
N SER A 7 -52.31 28.50 -30.16
CA SER A 7 -51.28 29.34 -29.48
C SER A 7 -51.65 30.34 -28.36
N LEU A 8 -50.75 30.53 -27.36
CA LEU A 8 -50.13 31.85 -27.10
C LEU A 8 -48.82 31.82 -26.26
N LEU A 9 -47.91 32.72 -26.68
CA LEU A 9 -46.57 33.11 -26.22
C LEU A 9 -46.31 33.24 -24.71
N ILE A 10 -45.09 32.87 -24.29
CA ILE A 10 -44.36 33.59 -23.24
C ILE A 10 -42.95 33.92 -23.73
N THR A 11 -42.75 35.19 -24.06
CA THR A 11 -41.46 35.86 -24.19
C THR A 11 -40.82 36.04 -22.82
N SER A 12 -39.58 35.57 -22.64
CA SER A 12 -38.70 36.09 -21.60
C SER A 12 -37.39 36.54 -22.22
N MET A 13 -37.14 37.84 -22.08
CA MET A 13 -35.96 38.56 -22.56
C MET A 13 -34.67 38.05 -21.92
N ILE A 14 -33.63 38.08 -22.75
CA ILE A 14 -32.22 37.91 -22.42
C ILE A 14 -31.71 39.23 -21.82
N ILE A 15 -31.04 39.16 -20.66
CA ILE A 15 -30.11 40.20 -20.19
C ILE A 15 -28.80 39.49 -19.84
N PRO A 16 -27.68 39.76 -20.55
CA PRO A 16 -26.35 39.38 -20.06
C PRO A 16 -25.75 40.56 -19.29
N GLN A 17 -25.51 40.38 -18.00
CA GLN A 17 -24.54 41.22 -17.29
C GLN A 17 -23.16 40.57 -17.44
N ILE A 18 -22.33 41.18 -18.29
CA ILE A 18 -20.89 40.97 -18.30
C ILE A 18 -20.31 41.86 -17.20
N GLY A 19 -19.74 41.25 -16.18
CA GLY A 19 -18.90 41.90 -15.18
C GLY A 19 -17.62 41.10 -15.02
N LEU A 20 -16.53 41.62 -15.60
CA LEU A 20 -15.17 41.11 -15.44
C LEU A 20 -14.72 41.25 -13.98
N SER A 21 -14.27 40.15 -13.38
CA SER A 21 -13.20 40.19 -12.39
C SER A 21 -12.36 38.93 -12.56
N GLN A 22 -11.10 39.15 -12.97
CA GLN A 22 -10.08 38.12 -13.02
C GLN A 22 -9.68 37.78 -11.59
N ASN A 23 -9.90 36.53 -11.17
CA ASN A 23 -9.00 35.91 -10.21
C ASN A 23 -8.63 34.52 -10.72
N HIS A 24 -7.32 34.36 -10.79
CA HIS A 24 -6.58 33.26 -11.37
C HIS A 24 -6.57 32.13 -10.34
N GLU A 25 -7.42 31.11 -10.51
CA GLU A 25 -7.26 29.85 -9.78
C GLU A 25 -7.43 28.70 -10.76
N ASN A 26 -6.30 28.03 -10.96
CA ASN A 26 -6.05 27.06 -12.00
C ASN A 26 -6.94 25.83 -11.78
N HIS A 27 -7.70 25.51 -12.81
CA HIS A 27 -8.51 24.31 -12.88
C HIS A 27 -7.65 23.03 -12.83
N ASN A 28 -8.19 22.05 -12.12
CA ASN A 28 -8.18 20.64 -12.49
C ASN A 28 -6.82 19.91 -12.47
N HIS A 29 -6.51 19.34 -11.31
CA HIS A 29 -6.44 17.88 -11.22
C HIS A 29 -6.87 17.49 -9.81
N GLU A 30 -8.19 17.49 -9.58
CA GLU A 30 -8.76 16.61 -8.58
C GLU A 30 -8.53 15.18 -9.09
N LYS A 31 -7.30 14.69 -8.88
CA LYS A 31 -6.99 13.27 -9.03
C LYS A 31 -7.92 12.61 -8.04
N ALA A 32 -8.97 11.97 -8.54
CA ALA A 32 -9.91 11.19 -7.76
C ALA A 32 -9.09 10.34 -6.78
N THR A 33 -9.00 10.85 -5.55
CA THR A 33 -8.43 10.11 -4.45
C THR A 33 -9.47 9.07 -4.22
N ALA A 34 -9.22 7.86 -4.73
CA ALA A 34 -10.01 6.70 -4.39
C ALA A 34 -10.21 6.75 -2.88
N ALA A 35 -11.46 6.99 -2.47
CA ALA A 35 -11.81 7.17 -1.08
C ALA A 35 -11.21 5.99 -0.30
N ILE A 36 -10.21 6.28 0.54
CA ILE A 36 -9.68 5.30 1.48
C ILE A 36 -10.88 4.92 2.35
N PRO A 37 -11.39 3.68 2.30
CA PRO A 37 -12.51 3.32 3.15
C PRO A 37 -12.05 3.47 4.59
N HIS A 38 -12.72 4.35 5.34
CA HIS A 38 -12.49 4.57 6.76
C HIS A 38 -12.34 3.22 7.48
N GLY A 39 -11.14 2.91 7.99
CA GLY A 39 -10.90 1.75 8.87
C GLY A 39 -9.76 0.79 8.52
N LYS A 40 -8.99 1.00 7.43
CA LYS A 40 -7.81 0.16 7.14
C LYS A 40 -6.51 0.93 7.40
N SER A 41 -5.92 0.71 8.57
CA SER A 41 -4.59 1.23 8.92
C SER A 41 -3.52 0.17 8.68
N TRP A 42 -2.35 0.60 8.22
CA TRP A 42 -1.15 -0.21 8.10
C TRP A 42 -0.75 -0.77 9.46
N LYS A 43 -0.61 -2.09 9.56
CA LYS A 43 -0.20 -2.79 10.79
C LYS A 43 1.28 -3.17 10.74
N PRO A 44 2.08 -2.86 11.77
CA PRO A 44 3.49 -3.25 11.80
C PRO A 44 3.64 -4.77 11.88
N VAL A 45 4.64 -5.30 11.16
CA VAL A 45 4.97 -6.73 11.16
C VAL A 45 5.99 -7.02 12.27
N ASN A 46 5.53 -7.15 13.51
CA ASN A 46 6.39 -7.38 14.67
C ASN A 46 6.86 -8.84 14.75
N LYS A 47 7.78 -9.23 13.87
CA LYS A 47 8.28 -10.62 13.72
C LYS A 47 9.80 -10.73 13.81
N PHE A 48 10.52 -9.61 13.86
CA PHE A 48 11.99 -9.61 13.86
C PHE A 48 12.52 -9.40 15.26
N SER A 49 13.57 -10.12 15.63
CA SER A 49 14.26 -9.83 16.89
C SER A 49 14.95 -8.48 16.78
N ALA A 50 14.83 -7.64 17.81
CA ALA A 50 15.65 -6.43 17.89
C ALA A 50 17.15 -6.82 17.85
N PRO A 51 18.02 -5.98 17.27
CA PRO A 51 19.45 -6.14 17.45
C PRO A 51 19.74 -6.25 18.95
N LYS A 52 20.39 -7.32 19.39
CA LYS A 52 20.74 -7.50 20.80
C LYS A 52 21.62 -6.31 21.20
N SER A 53 21.13 -5.43 22.08
CA SER A 53 22.05 -4.59 22.84
C SER A 53 22.75 -5.54 23.81
N GLU A 54 24.06 -5.73 23.68
CA GLU A 54 24.83 -6.51 24.65
C GLU A 54 24.70 -5.88 26.03
N ALA A 55 23.83 -6.45 26.87
CA ALA A 55 23.83 -6.22 28.30
C ALA A 55 23.75 -7.58 28.98
N GLN A 56 24.91 -8.19 29.21
CA GLN A 56 25.03 -9.25 30.21
C GLN A 56 25.34 -8.59 31.55
N SER A 57 24.47 -8.82 32.54
CA SER A 57 24.86 -8.75 33.94
C SER A 57 24.02 -9.74 34.75
N GLY A 58 24.71 -10.77 35.28
CA GLY A 58 24.40 -11.66 36.40
C GLY A 58 22.99 -12.26 36.55
N ASN A 59 22.91 -13.59 36.65
CA ASN A 59 21.82 -14.44 37.20
C ASN A 59 20.33 -14.06 36.99
N ASN A 60 20.01 -13.10 36.13
CA ASN A 60 18.66 -12.64 35.86
C ASN A 60 18.11 -13.38 34.65
N ILE A 61 16.84 -13.77 34.74
CA ILE A 61 16.08 -14.27 33.61
C ILE A 61 16.05 -13.15 32.56
N VAL A 62 16.88 -13.27 31.53
CA VAL A 62 16.92 -12.30 30.43
C VAL A 62 15.66 -12.51 29.61
N ALA A 63 14.69 -11.59 29.73
CA ALA A 63 13.53 -11.57 28.88
C ALA A 63 13.98 -11.48 27.41
N ALA A 64 13.34 -12.24 26.53
CA ALA A 64 13.62 -12.16 25.10
C ALA A 64 13.43 -10.70 24.62
N PRO A 65 14.31 -10.16 23.76
CA PRO A 65 14.16 -8.81 23.23
C PRO A 65 12.78 -8.61 22.60
N PRO A 66 12.19 -7.42 22.68
CA PRO A 66 10.92 -7.14 22.02
C PRO A 66 11.06 -7.36 20.52
N LEU A 67 10.00 -7.91 19.91
CA LEU A 67 9.93 -8.04 18.46
C LEU A 67 9.73 -6.66 17.82
N THR A 68 10.38 -6.44 16.68
CA THR A 68 10.34 -5.21 15.90
C THR A 68 9.78 -5.49 14.51
N ASN A 69 9.36 -4.43 13.83
CA ASN A 69 8.97 -4.44 12.43
C ASN A 69 10.09 -4.05 11.46
N VAL A 70 11.33 -3.93 11.95
CA VAL A 70 12.51 -3.55 11.19
C VAL A 70 13.45 -4.74 11.02
N LEU A 71 13.89 -4.97 9.79
CA LEU A 71 14.94 -5.92 9.42
C LEU A 71 15.95 -5.21 8.52
N ASN A 72 17.21 -5.13 8.94
CA ASN A 72 18.31 -4.49 8.20
C ASN A 72 17.95 -3.08 7.64
N GLY A 73 17.32 -2.25 8.48
CA GLY A 73 16.94 -0.88 8.13
C GLY A 73 15.67 -0.75 7.26
N VAL A 74 14.99 -1.86 6.95
CA VAL A 74 13.70 -1.86 6.25
C VAL A 74 12.57 -2.12 7.23
N SER A 75 11.59 -1.21 7.28
CA SER A 75 10.37 -1.40 8.08
C SER A 75 9.28 -2.09 7.28
N PHE A 76 8.58 -3.05 7.90
CA PHE A 76 7.55 -3.87 7.27
C PHE A 76 6.18 -3.60 7.88
N TYR A 77 5.19 -3.33 7.03
CA TYR A 77 3.79 -3.14 7.40
C TYR A 77 2.88 -3.93 6.47
N THR A 78 1.70 -4.28 6.97
CA THR A 78 0.69 -5.03 6.21
C THR A 78 -0.70 -4.43 6.35
N MET A 79 -1.54 -4.61 5.33
CA MET A 79 -2.93 -4.21 5.35
C MET A 79 -3.78 -5.24 4.59
N ASN A 80 -4.86 -5.72 5.22
CA ASN A 80 -5.79 -6.63 4.55
C ASN A 80 -6.64 -5.85 3.55
N SER A 81 -6.64 -6.26 2.29
CA SER A 81 -7.43 -5.62 1.22
C SER A 81 -8.20 -6.64 0.39
N VAL A 82 -8.91 -6.12 -0.62
CA VAL A 82 -9.56 -6.91 -1.66
C VAL A 82 -9.13 -6.32 -3.00
N CYS A 83 -8.49 -7.12 -3.86
CA CYS A 83 -8.17 -6.76 -5.24
C CYS A 83 -8.98 -7.68 -6.18
N ASN A 84 -9.71 -7.15 -7.15
CA ASN A 84 -10.45 -7.96 -8.14
C ASN A 84 -11.29 -9.10 -7.51
N SER A 85 -12.03 -8.79 -6.43
CA SER A 85 -12.82 -9.75 -5.64
C SER A 85 -12.03 -10.83 -4.89
N GLU A 86 -10.70 -10.78 -4.88
CA GLU A 86 -9.84 -11.67 -4.11
C GLU A 86 -9.36 -10.99 -2.83
N LYS A 87 -9.36 -11.71 -1.70
CA LYS A 87 -8.76 -11.22 -0.46
C LYS A 87 -7.24 -11.23 -0.58
N VAL A 88 -6.61 -10.11 -0.24
CA VAL A 88 -5.16 -9.95 -0.30
C VAL A 88 -4.60 -9.33 0.97
N VAL A 89 -3.29 -9.47 1.15
CA VAL A 89 -2.48 -8.66 2.05
C VAL A 89 -1.64 -7.72 1.18
N LEU A 90 -1.82 -6.42 1.38
CA LEU A 90 -0.91 -5.41 0.85
C LEU A 90 0.27 -5.29 1.81
N ILE A 91 1.47 -5.14 1.25
CA ILE A 91 2.71 -4.95 1.99
C ILE A 91 3.18 -3.50 1.77
N LYS A 92 3.64 -2.86 2.85
CA LYS A 92 4.38 -1.60 2.79
C LYS A 92 5.79 -1.82 3.33
N LEU A 93 6.77 -1.38 2.56
CA LEU A 93 8.19 -1.44 2.88
C LEU A 93 8.76 -0.02 2.93
N ILE A 94 9.51 0.30 3.97
CA ILE A 94 10.16 1.61 4.13
C ILE A 94 11.66 1.37 4.29
N ASN A 95 12.46 1.74 3.28
CA ASN A 95 13.91 1.65 3.36
C ASN A 95 14.48 2.91 4.04
N SER A 96 14.91 2.77 5.29
CA SER A 96 15.53 3.88 6.05
C SER A 96 17.04 3.97 5.83
N ASN A 97 17.64 3.06 5.06
CA ASN A 97 19.07 3.12 4.74
C ASN A 97 19.38 4.26 3.75
N ASN A 98 20.65 4.66 3.70
CA ASN A 98 21.18 5.59 2.69
C ASN A 98 21.65 4.88 1.41
N TYR A 99 21.41 3.57 1.28
CA TYR A 99 21.70 2.75 0.12
C TYR A 99 20.45 1.97 -0.34
N PRO A 100 20.37 1.59 -1.63
CA PRO A 100 19.31 0.73 -2.13
C PRO A 100 19.42 -0.68 -1.53
N VAL A 101 18.28 -1.34 -1.38
CA VAL A 101 18.20 -2.71 -0.83
C VAL A 101 17.35 -3.60 -1.70
N LYS A 102 17.65 -4.89 -1.69
CA LYS A 102 16.82 -5.95 -2.25
C LYS A 102 16.15 -6.71 -1.11
N VAL A 103 14.83 -6.76 -1.16
CA VAL A 103 13.99 -7.55 -0.26
C VAL A 103 13.46 -8.75 -1.05
N SER A 104 13.67 -9.96 -0.54
CA SER A 104 13.18 -11.18 -1.19
C SER A 104 12.57 -12.17 -0.22
N TRP A 105 11.52 -12.86 -0.63
CA TRP A 105 10.87 -13.90 0.15
C TRP A 105 10.16 -14.92 -0.75
N LYS A 106 9.79 -16.07 -0.19
CA LYS A 106 8.95 -17.07 -0.86
C LYS A 106 7.59 -17.17 -0.17
N VAL A 107 6.52 -17.27 -0.96
CA VAL A 107 5.16 -17.51 -0.43
C VAL A 107 4.96 -19.01 -0.14
N SER A 108 5.50 -19.88 -0.98
CA SER A 108 5.62 -21.33 -0.76
C SER A 108 6.97 -21.82 -1.29
N GLU A 109 7.40 -23.02 -0.88
CA GLU A 109 8.65 -23.60 -1.40
C GLU A 109 8.64 -23.85 -2.91
N ALA A 110 7.46 -24.13 -3.46
CA ALA A 110 7.27 -24.42 -4.88
C ALA A 110 7.21 -23.16 -5.77
N THR A 111 7.02 -21.97 -5.18
CA THR A 111 6.92 -20.71 -5.93
C THR A 111 8.28 -20.02 -6.07
N PRO A 112 8.54 -19.32 -7.20
CA PRO A 112 9.67 -18.40 -7.31
C PRO A 112 9.67 -17.37 -6.17
N ALA A 113 10.86 -16.90 -5.80
CA ALA A 113 10.99 -15.83 -4.82
C ALA A 113 10.41 -14.53 -5.40
N VAL A 114 9.64 -13.82 -4.58
CA VAL A 114 9.30 -12.43 -4.83
C VAL A 114 10.53 -11.58 -4.55
N VAL A 115 10.84 -10.65 -5.43
CA VAL A 115 11.98 -9.74 -5.31
C VAL A 115 11.49 -8.32 -5.49
N VAL A 116 11.88 -7.44 -4.55
CA VAL A 116 11.56 -6.02 -4.57
C VAL A 116 12.85 -5.24 -4.31
N GLU A 117 13.22 -4.38 -5.24
CA GLU A 117 14.38 -3.50 -5.10
C GLU A 117 13.91 -2.11 -4.68
N ILE A 118 14.32 -1.65 -3.50
CA ILE A 118 13.85 -0.40 -2.90
C ILE A 118 15.02 0.58 -2.88
N PRO A 119 14.91 1.74 -3.54
CA PRO A 119 15.91 2.80 -3.46
C PRO A 119 16.16 3.25 -2.01
N ALA A 120 17.30 3.92 -1.80
CA ALA A 120 17.61 4.56 -0.53
C ALA A 120 16.49 5.53 -0.10
N LYS A 121 16.21 5.62 1.20
CA LYS A 121 15.28 6.61 1.79
C LYS A 121 13.91 6.68 1.12
N THR A 122 13.42 5.55 0.60
CA THR A 122 12.16 5.47 -0.17
C THR A 122 11.22 4.45 0.47
N ASP A 123 9.91 4.64 0.28
CA ASP A 123 8.88 3.68 0.63
C ASP A 123 8.11 3.17 -0.59
N PHE A 124 7.70 1.91 -0.52
CA PHE A 124 6.80 1.29 -1.50
C PHE A 124 5.61 0.67 -0.78
N GLU A 125 4.44 0.84 -1.41
CA GLU A 125 3.18 0.27 -0.96
C GLU A 125 2.60 -0.60 -2.07
N GLY A 126 2.16 -1.79 -1.69
CA GLY A 126 1.38 -2.65 -2.57
C GLY A 126 0.06 -1.99 -2.94
N GLN A 127 -0.30 -2.05 -4.21
CA GLN A 127 -1.51 -1.43 -4.74
C GLN A 127 -2.24 -2.43 -5.65
N CYS A 128 -3.56 -2.48 -5.54
CA CYS A 128 -4.41 -3.34 -6.36
C CYS A 128 -4.57 -2.84 -7.81
N SER A 129 -4.02 -1.67 -8.17
CA SER A 129 -4.29 -1.08 -9.48
C SER A 129 -3.50 -1.78 -10.59
N THR A 130 -4.17 -2.00 -11.72
CA THR A 130 -3.60 -2.54 -12.95
C THR A 130 -2.76 -1.53 -13.73
N GLU A 131 -2.71 -0.28 -13.28
CA GLU A 131 -2.05 0.84 -13.95
C GLU A 131 -0.62 1.09 -13.45
N SER A 132 -0.19 0.34 -12.44
CA SER A 132 1.17 0.40 -11.92
C SER A 132 2.13 -0.29 -12.88
N ASN A 133 2.80 0.46 -13.76
CA ASN A 133 3.98 -0.01 -14.50
C ASN A 133 5.18 -0.30 -13.58
N ASP A 134 5.04 -0.08 -12.27
CA ASP A 134 6.03 -0.40 -11.27
C ASP A 134 5.83 -1.85 -10.79
N ALA A 135 6.66 -2.75 -11.33
CA ALA A 135 6.65 -4.18 -10.98
C ALA A 135 6.83 -4.42 -9.48
N ASN A 136 7.51 -3.52 -8.76
CA ASN A 136 7.70 -3.63 -7.31
C ASN A 136 6.37 -3.50 -6.56
N LYS A 137 5.45 -2.64 -6.99
CA LYS A 137 4.16 -2.46 -6.31
C LYS A 137 3.23 -3.65 -6.50
N ALA A 138 3.27 -4.30 -7.65
CA ALA A 138 2.52 -5.54 -7.90
C ALA A 138 3.05 -6.69 -7.03
N ASN A 139 4.38 -6.78 -6.86
CA ASN A 139 5.04 -7.77 -6.01
C ASN A 139 4.68 -7.62 -4.51
N LEU A 140 4.19 -6.46 -4.10
CA LEU A 140 3.76 -6.17 -2.73
C LEU A 140 2.27 -6.49 -2.47
N VAL A 141 1.63 -7.22 -3.37
CA VAL A 141 0.26 -7.74 -3.22
C VAL A 141 0.31 -9.26 -3.08
N VAL A 142 0.01 -9.78 -1.89
CA VAL A 142 0.01 -11.22 -1.61
C VAL A 142 -1.43 -11.72 -1.52
N LYS A 143 -1.80 -12.67 -2.37
CA LYS A 143 -3.12 -13.32 -2.26
C LYS A 143 -3.21 -14.06 -0.92
N MET A 144 -4.31 -13.84 -0.19
CA MET A 144 -4.54 -14.58 1.03
C MET A 144 -4.82 -16.05 0.69
N PRO A 145 -4.08 -17.00 1.28
CA PRO A 145 -4.32 -18.41 1.06
C PRO A 145 -5.59 -18.83 1.80
N GLN A 146 -6.01 -20.08 1.61
CA GLN A 146 -7.09 -20.62 2.42
C GLN A 146 -6.70 -20.61 3.90
N LYS A 147 -7.69 -20.57 4.81
CA LYS A 147 -7.45 -20.45 6.25
C LYS A 147 -6.54 -21.55 6.79
N SER A 148 -6.62 -22.76 6.25
CA SER A 148 -5.77 -23.93 6.57
C SER A 148 -4.31 -23.75 6.21
N GLU A 149 -4.00 -22.95 5.18
CA GLU A 149 -2.65 -22.78 4.63
C GLU A 149 -1.95 -21.52 5.17
N LYS A 150 -2.72 -20.63 5.81
CA LYS A 150 -2.23 -19.34 6.28
C LYS A 150 -0.99 -19.44 7.16
N GLU A 151 -0.99 -20.35 8.14
CA GLU A 151 0.13 -20.48 9.08
C GLU A 151 1.41 -20.99 8.39
N ALA A 152 1.27 -22.00 7.53
CA ALA A 152 2.38 -22.54 6.75
C ALA A 152 2.98 -21.47 5.82
N MET A 153 2.12 -20.70 5.15
CA MET A 153 2.55 -19.58 4.31
C MET A 153 3.26 -18.50 5.13
N GLU A 154 2.70 -18.08 6.27
CA GLU A 154 3.35 -17.07 7.13
C GLU A 154 4.74 -17.57 7.59
N LYS A 155 4.84 -18.82 8.05
CA LYS A 155 6.12 -19.43 8.43
C LYS A 155 7.12 -19.43 7.27
N GLN A 156 6.67 -19.78 6.06
CA GLN A 156 7.52 -19.79 4.88
C GLN A 156 8.02 -18.39 4.52
N VAL A 157 7.12 -17.41 4.49
CA VAL A 157 7.47 -16.02 4.17
C VAL A 157 8.52 -15.51 5.13
N PHE A 158 8.33 -15.67 6.44
CA PHE A 158 9.28 -15.15 7.42
C PHE A 158 10.60 -15.92 7.50
N SER A 159 10.60 -17.23 7.25
CA SER A 159 11.84 -18.03 7.24
C SER A 159 12.70 -17.80 5.98
N SER A 160 12.08 -17.38 4.88
CA SER A 160 12.76 -17.08 3.61
C SER A 160 13.01 -15.60 3.37
N LEU A 161 12.54 -14.71 4.25
CA LEU A 161 12.68 -13.27 4.10
C LEU A 161 14.14 -12.84 4.28
N ILE A 162 14.69 -12.18 3.26
CA ILE A 162 16.05 -11.68 3.25
C ILE A 162 16.04 -10.21 2.80
N VAL A 163 16.83 -9.39 3.48
CA VAL A 163 17.11 -8.00 3.10
C VAL A 163 18.60 -7.85 2.88
N THR A 164 19.01 -7.51 1.65
CA THR A 164 20.41 -7.36 1.25
C THR A 164 20.65 -5.95 0.70
N GLU A 165 21.78 -5.34 1.03
CA GLU A 165 22.25 -4.12 0.36
C GLU A 165 22.53 -4.39 -1.13
N LEU A 166 22.12 -3.47 -2.00
CA LEU A 166 22.50 -3.47 -3.41
C LEU A 166 23.76 -2.62 -3.57
N LYS A 167 24.85 -3.27 -3.98
CA LYS A 167 26.15 -2.65 -4.23
C LYS A 167 26.28 -2.17 -5.67
#